data_AF-A0AB34IE97-F1
#
_entry.id   AF-A0AB34IE97-F1
#
_cell.length_a   1.000
_cell.length_b   1.000
_cell.length_c   1.000
_cell.angle_alpha   90.00
_cell.angle_beta   90.00
_cell.angle_gamma   90.00
#
_symmetry.space_group_name_H-M   'P 1'
#
loop_
_entity.id
_entity.type
_entity.pdbx_description
1 polymer ?
#
loop_
_entity_poly.entity_id
_entity_poly.type
_entity_poly.pdbx_seq_one_letter_code
_entity_poly.pdbx_strand_id
1 'polypeptide(L)'
;MDEYYLCALLFVYVVSTLTIPLWVPIVKRFTGDCGVFWVFSTLTYYAFLAWLVFAALLLFLLFHWPSLGSVWLCVLVGRVVNFARLRSRSPAELLSAHQLLSGISGPTPAAAEESGVAKGGDGGLGRVLLVGNGPSMKARQMGSFVDSFDTVVRFNSFVTAGMEEHTGSKTSLWCHMMQWYHTSSVDIRSRNHLPTCYAWNHVVLAPLFFVPNYLIPMLPPPNAMTWSVTTYWKAHRRLGLRLHQVPTTGFVMLMRLLETVERVHLVGFDGFAIGKELHYYQERRMHLQVNAAGALLHDWVAEQKGIQQLIDEGRVVLI
;
A
#
# COMPACT_ATOMS: atom_id res chain seq x y z
N MET A 1 -19.59 34.70 -6.09
CA MET A 1 -19.17 34.40 -4.71
C MET A 1 -18.39 35.62 -4.25
N ASP A 2 -18.83 36.31 -3.21
CA ASP A 2 -18.20 37.57 -2.79
C ASP A 2 -16.76 37.33 -2.34
N GLU A 3 -15.84 38.27 -2.59
CA GLU A 3 -14.41 38.14 -2.28
C GLU A 3 -14.18 37.84 -0.78
N TYR A 4 -15.08 38.37 0.06
CA TYR A 4 -15.16 38.08 1.49
C TYR A 4 -15.39 36.60 1.82
N TYR A 5 -16.33 35.93 1.14
CA TYR A 5 -16.63 34.51 1.38
C TYR A 5 -15.45 33.62 1.02
N LEU A 6 -14.74 33.96 -0.04
CA LEU A 6 -13.62 33.16 -0.48
C LEU A 6 -12.37 33.36 0.39
N CYS A 7 -12.11 34.59 0.84
CA CYS A 7 -11.12 34.88 1.87
C CYS A 7 -11.44 34.15 3.19
N ALA A 8 -12.71 34.10 3.59
CA ALA A 8 -13.16 33.33 4.74
C ALA A 8 -12.94 31.81 4.55
N LEU A 9 -13.24 31.28 3.37
CA LEU A 9 -12.95 29.87 3.03
C LEU A 9 -11.45 29.58 3.03
N LEU A 10 -10.62 30.49 2.52
CA LEU A 10 -9.16 30.36 2.51
C LEU A 10 -8.60 30.39 3.92
N PHE A 11 -9.11 31.29 4.77
CA PHE A 11 -8.79 31.34 6.19
C PHE A 11 -9.18 30.05 6.91
N VAL A 12 -10.42 29.57 6.73
CA VAL A 12 -10.89 28.31 7.32
C VAL A 12 -10.05 27.12 6.84
N TYR A 13 -9.70 27.07 5.55
CA TYR A 13 -8.84 26.02 4.99
C TYR A 13 -7.42 26.06 5.58
N VAL A 14 -6.79 27.23 5.64
CA VAL A 14 -5.44 27.40 6.21
C VAL A 14 -5.44 27.07 7.69
N VAL A 15 -6.41 27.57 8.45
CA VAL A 15 -6.53 27.29 9.89
C VAL A 15 -6.80 25.81 10.13
N SER A 16 -7.74 25.19 9.41
CA SER A 16 -8.05 23.76 9.58
C SER A 16 -6.87 22.85 9.22
N THR A 17 -6.09 23.18 8.18
CA THR A 17 -4.91 22.40 7.76
C THR A 17 -3.69 22.60 8.66
N LEU A 18 -3.41 23.83 9.11
CA LEU A 18 -2.31 24.13 10.03
C LEU A 18 -2.59 23.66 11.47
N THR A 19 -3.85 23.49 11.84
CA THR A 19 -4.23 22.98 13.18
C THR A 19 -4.30 21.46 13.25
N ILE A 20 -4.17 20.72 12.13
CA ILE A 20 -4.09 19.25 12.11
C ILE A 20 -3.12 18.72 13.17
N PRO A 21 -1.88 19.24 13.28
CA PRO A 21 -0.95 18.77 14.29
C PRO A 21 -1.38 19.02 15.73
N LEU A 22 -2.27 20.00 15.97
CA LEU A 22 -2.75 20.40 17.30
C LEU A 22 -3.96 19.57 17.73
N TRP A 23 -4.90 19.28 16.83
CA TRP A 23 -6.10 18.53 17.19
C TRP A 23 -5.94 17.01 17.06
N VAL A 24 -4.99 16.50 16.29
CA VAL A 24 -4.75 15.04 16.21
C VAL A 24 -4.42 14.42 17.58
N PRO A 25 -3.53 14.98 18.42
CA PRO A 25 -3.31 14.48 19.78
C PRO A 25 -4.56 14.53 20.66
N ILE A 26 -5.41 15.55 20.47
CA ILE A 26 -6.67 15.73 21.22
C ILE A 26 -7.67 14.64 20.80
N VAL A 27 -7.90 14.47 19.50
CA VAL A 27 -8.75 13.41 18.96
C VAL A 27 -8.23 12.05 19.42
N LYS A 28 -6.92 11.80 19.32
CA LYS A 28 -6.28 10.58 19.81
C LYS A 28 -6.55 10.34 21.30
N ARG A 29 -6.50 11.38 22.13
CA ARG A 29 -6.77 11.29 23.57
C ARG A 29 -8.22 10.88 23.87
N PHE A 30 -9.19 11.39 23.12
CA PHE A 30 -10.62 11.13 23.36
C PHE A 30 -11.15 9.88 22.67
N THR A 31 -10.60 9.53 21.51
CA THR A 31 -11.16 8.52 20.61
C THR A 31 -10.17 7.40 20.27
N GLY A 32 -8.96 7.45 20.84
CA GLY A 32 -7.86 6.56 20.49
C GLY A 32 -7.37 6.79 19.06
N ASP A 33 -6.47 5.91 18.60
CA ASP A 33 -5.99 5.93 17.22
C ASP A 33 -7.10 5.64 16.19
N CYS A 34 -8.20 5.02 16.62
CA CYS A 34 -9.36 4.73 15.77
C CYS A 34 -10.13 5.97 15.34
N GLY A 35 -10.36 6.93 16.24
CA GLY A 35 -11.03 8.17 15.84
C GLY A 35 -10.13 9.08 15.03
N VAL A 36 -8.82 9.04 15.25
CA VAL A 36 -7.84 9.66 14.34
C VAL A 36 -7.96 9.04 12.94
N PHE A 37 -7.99 7.72 12.84
CA PHE A 37 -8.21 7.03 11.57
C PHE A 37 -9.54 7.42 10.92
N TRP A 38 -10.64 7.46 11.67
CA TRP A 38 -11.94 7.86 11.14
C TRP A 38 -11.93 9.29 10.60
N VAL A 39 -11.32 10.23 11.33
CA VAL A 39 -11.20 11.62 10.88
C VAL A 39 -10.34 11.70 9.61
N PHE A 40 -9.19 11.03 9.55
CA PHE A 40 -8.36 11.04 8.34
C PHE A 40 -9.00 10.30 7.18
N SER A 41 -9.61 9.14 7.39
CA SER A 41 -10.31 8.37 6.37
C SER A 41 -11.54 9.11 5.86
N THR A 42 -12.25 9.85 6.71
CA THR A 42 -13.34 10.76 6.32
C THR A 42 -12.80 11.95 5.52
N LEU A 43 -11.74 12.61 6.00
CA LEU A 43 -11.06 13.69 5.26
C LEU A 43 -10.52 13.20 3.91
N THR A 44 -10.13 11.94 3.84
CA THR A 44 -9.66 11.27 2.62
C THR A 44 -10.82 10.80 1.73
N TYR A 45 -11.97 10.44 2.29
CA TYR A 45 -13.19 10.24 1.53
C TYR A 45 -13.65 11.55 0.88
N TYR A 46 -13.47 12.67 1.58
CA TYR A 46 -13.57 14.02 1.05
C TYR A 46 -12.31 14.49 0.32
N ALA A 47 -11.34 13.62 0.00
CA ALA A 47 -10.14 14.02 -0.73
C ALA A 47 -10.49 14.73 -2.04
N PHE A 48 -11.50 14.24 -2.77
CA PHE A 48 -11.96 14.88 -3.99
C PHE A 48 -12.53 16.28 -3.72
N LEU A 49 -13.30 16.46 -2.65
CA LEU A 49 -13.78 17.78 -2.24
C LEU A 49 -12.62 18.68 -1.79
N ALA A 50 -11.65 18.15 -1.07
CA ALA A 50 -10.43 18.85 -0.69
C ALA A 50 -9.60 19.27 -1.92
N TRP A 51 -9.52 18.43 -2.96
CA TRP A 51 -8.91 18.76 -4.25
C TRP A 51 -9.65 19.87 -4.98
N LEU A 52 -10.99 19.84 -5.01
CA LEU A 52 -11.80 20.89 -5.62
C LEU A 52 -11.66 22.22 -4.88
N VAL A 53 -11.71 22.19 -3.54
CA VAL A 53 -11.50 23.37 -2.69
C VAL A 53 -10.09 23.91 -2.90
N PHE A 54 -9.06 23.05 -2.85
CA PHE A 54 -7.69 23.46 -3.09
C PHE A 54 -7.48 24.06 -4.48
N ALA A 55 -8.00 23.43 -5.54
CA ALA A 55 -7.87 23.93 -6.90
C ALA A 55 -8.55 25.30 -7.04
N ALA A 56 -9.74 25.47 -6.45
CA ALA A 56 -10.44 26.75 -6.43
C ALA A 56 -9.65 27.82 -5.67
N LEU A 57 -9.07 27.50 -4.51
CA LEU A 57 -8.24 28.43 -3.73
C LEU A 57 -6.93 28.79 -4.44
N LEU A 58 -6.29 27.82 -5.09
CA LEU A 58 -5.07 28.04 -5.87
C LEU A 58 -5.37 28.94 -7.08
N LEU A 59 -6.43 28.67 -7.84
CA LEU A 59 -6.86 29.50 -8.96
C LEU A 59 -7.19 30.92 -8.52
N PHE A 60 -7.89 31.06 -7.39
CA PHE A 60 -8.18 32.37 -6.82
C PHE A 60 -6.91 33.13 -6.46
N LEU A 61 -5.96 32.49 -5.78
CA LEU A 61 -4.70 33.15 -5.44
C LEU A 61 -3.87 33.50 -6.66
N LEU A 62 -3.85 32.64 -7.68
CA LEU A 62 -3.17 32.95 -8.94
C LEU A 62 -3.79 34.17 -9.65
N PHE A 63 -5.11 34.36 -9.53
CA PHE A 63 -5.81 35.48 -10.16
C PHE A 63 -5.72 36.78 -9.35
N HIS A 64 -5.95 36.72 -8.03
CA HIS A 64 -6.02 37.91 -7.18
C HIS A 64 -4.67 38.29 -6.57
N TRP A 65 -3.86 37.32 -6.12
CA TRP A 65 -2.55 37.54 -5.47
C TRP A 65 -1.43 36.70 -6.12
N PRO A 66 -1.00 37.03 -7.35
CA PRO A 66 -0.17 36.15 -8.18
C PRO A 66 1.13 35.71 -7.51
N SER A 67 1.76 36.55 -6.69
CA SER A 67 2.98 36.19 -5.95
C SER A 67 2.74 35.05 -4.96
N LEU A 68 1.65 35.10 -4.18
CA LEU A 68 1.31 34.06 -3.22
C LEU A 68 0.84 32.79 -3.94
N GLY A 69 0.01 32.94 -4.98
CA GLY A 69 -0.43 31.83 -5.83
C GLY A 69 0.75 31.11 -6.48
N SER A 70 1.77 31.84 -6.96
CA SER A 70 2.96 31.28 -7.58
C SER A 70 3.82 30.50 -6.59
N VAL A 71 4.02 31.00 -5.37
CA VAL A 71 4.72 30.26 -4.31
C VAL A 71 4.00 28.95 -4.01
N TRP A 72 2.67 28.98 -3.88
CA TRP A 72 1.89 27.78 -3.61
C TRP A 72 1.94 26.78 -4.77
N LEU A 73 1.83 27.26 -6.02
CA LEU A 73 2.00 26.44 -7.21
C LEU A 73 3.39 25.80 -7.27
N CYS A 74 4.45 26.54 -6.95
CA CYS A 74 5.82 26.01 -6.90
C CYS A 74 5.96 24.88 -5.86
N VAL A 75 5.35 25.03 -4.68
CA VAL A 75 5.32 23.96 -3.66
C VAL A 75 4.56 22.74 -4.18
N LEU A 76 3.40 22.93 -4.83
CA LEU A 76 2.63 21.85 -5.43
C LEU A 76 3.44 21.11 -6.51
N VAL A 77 4.03 21.86 -7.45
CA VAL A 77 4.88 21.32 -8.52
C VAL A 77 6.07 20.58 -7.93
N GLY A 78 6.75 21.15 -6.94
CA GLY A 78 7.85 20.48 -6.25
C GLY A 78 7.44 19.15 -5.62
N ARG A 79 6.24 19.08 -5.03
CA ARG A 79 5.68 17.82 -4.49
C ARG A 79 5.32 16.82 -5.59
N VAL A 80 4.70 17.26 -6.68
CA VAL A 80 4.41 16.41 -7.84
C VAL A 80 5.69 15.85 -8.45
N VAL A 81 6.73 16.68 -8.59
CA VAL A 81 8.04 16.27 -9.10
C VAL A 81 8.71 15.29 -8.14
N ASN A 82 8.71 15.56 -6.83
CA ASN A 82 9.25 14.63 -5.84
C ASN A 82 8.50 13.29 -5.84
N PHE A 83 7.18 13.33 -5.99
CA PHE A 83 6.37 12.12 -6.14
C PHE A 83 6.71 11.37 -7.44
N ALA A 84 6.80 12.07 -8.57
CA ALA A 84 7.19 11.47 -9.85
C ALA A 84 8.63 10.92 -9.86
N ARG A 85 9.51 11.48 -9.03
CA ARG A 85 10.88 10.99 -8.81
C ARG A 85 10.95 9.73 -7.95
N LEU A 86 9.88 9.37 -7.23
CA LEU A 86 9.81 8.07 -6.57
C LEU A 86 9.80 6.99 -7.66
N ARG A 87 10.97 6.43 -7.94
CA ARG A 87 11.09 5.35 -8.91
C ARG A 87 10.38 4.11 -8.37
N SER A 88 9.43 3.58 -9.12
CA SER A 88 8.91 2.24 -8.88
C SER A 88 9.97 1.22 -9.34
N ARG A 89 10.70 0.63 -8.39
CA ARG A 89 11.58 -0.51 -8.68
C ARG A 89 10.76 -1.78 -8.87
N SER A 90 11.25 -2.75 -9.62
CA SER A 90 10.64 -4.09 -9.65
C SER A 90 10.90 -4.85 -8.34
N PRO A 91 10.07 -5.83 -7.98
CA PRO A 91 10.36 -6.70 -6.84
C PRO A 91 11.72 -7.41 -6.97
N ALA A 92 12.12 -7.78 -8.19
CA ALA A 92 13.40 -8.42 -8.47
C ALA A 92 14.58 -7.47 -8.22
N GLU A 93 14.50 -6.23 -8.71
CA GLU A 93 15.51 -5.20 -8.46
C GLU A 93 15.70 -4.94 -6.96
N LEU A 94 14.61 -4.96 -6.19
CA LEU A 94 14.67 -4.76 -4.75
C LEU A 94 15.36 -5.93 -4.03
N LEU A 95 15.03 -7.16 -4.42
CA LEU A 95 15.65 -8.36 -3.87
C LEU A 95 17.15 -8.39 -4.20
N SER A 96 17.53 -8.11 -5.45
CA SER A 96 18.94 -8.03 -5.86
C SER A 96 19.69 -6.92 -5.13
N ALA A 97 19.11 -5.73 -5.01
CA ALA A 97 19.73 -4.63 -4.27
C ALA A 97 19.91 -4.97 -2.78
N HIS A 98 18.94 -5.65 -2.18
CA HIS A 98 19.05 -6.07 -0.79
C HIS A 98 20.08 -7.18 -0.59
N GLN A 99 20.16 -8.17 -1.49
CA GLN A 99 21.20 -9.20 -1.47
C GLN A 99 22.60 -8.57 -1.48
N LEU A 100 22.83 -7.62 -2.39
CA LEU A 100 24.08 -6.85 -2.47
C LEU A 100 24.39 -6.10 -1.17
N LEU A 101 23.41 -5.40 -0.59
CA LEU A 101 23.59 -4.63 0.65
C LEU A 101 23.79 -5.50 1.90
N SER A 102 23.19 -6.69 1.91
CA SER A 102 23.28 -7.64 3.03
C SER A 102 24.55 -8.50 3.03
N GLY A 103 25.41 -8.37 2.01
CA GLY A 103 26.62 -9.19 1.88
C GLY A 103 26.35 -10.68 1.67
N ILE A 104 25.10 -11.05 1.37
CA ILE A 104 24.71 -12.43 1.08
C ILE A 104 25.13 -12.72 -0.36
N SER A 105 26.23 -13.46 -0.52
CA SER A 105 26.74 -13.93 -1.81
C SER A 105 25.81 -14.99 -2.43
N GLY A 106 24.72 -14.53 -3.04
CA GLY A 106 24.01 -15.29 -4.08
C GLY A 106 24.71 -15.10 -5.44
N PRO A 107 24.45 -15.97 -6.43
CA PRO A 107 25.07 -15.84 -7.75
C PRO A 107 24.71 -14.47 -8.35
N THR A 108 25.74 -13.71 -8.72
CA THR A 108 25.63 -12.39 -9.34
C THR A 108 24.92 -12.51 -10.69
N PRO A 109 23.94 -11.64 -11.03
CA PRO A 109 23.28 -11.66 -12.33
C PRO A 109 24.24 -11.46 -13.52
N ALA A 110 25.42 -10.89 -13.26
CA ALA A 110 26.45 -10.62 -14.26
C ALA A 110 27.18 -11.89 -14.79
N ALA A 111 26.99 -13.06 -14.16
CA ALA A 111 27.57 -14.32 -14.64
C ALA A 111 26.59 -15.17 -15.47
N ALA A 112 25.36 -14.70 -15.69
CA ALA A 112 24.32 -15.45 -16.41
C ALA A 112 24.30 -15.20 -17.94
N GLU A 113 25.14 -14.31 -18.47
CA GLU A 113 25.17 -14.00 -19.91
C GLU A 113 26.02 -14.97 -20.76
N GLU A 114 26.79 -15.90 -20.17
CA GLU A 114 27.69 -16.78 -20.94
C GLU A 114 27.25 -18.26 -21.07
N SER A 115 26.06 -18.64 -20.61
CA SER A 115 25.54 -19.99 -20.89
C SER A 115 24.21 -19.92 -21.64
N GLY A 116 24.27 -20.19 -22.95
CA GLY A 116 23.15 -20.19 -23.89
C GLY A 116 22.12 -21.29 -23.65
N VAL A 117 21.38 -21.19 -22.55
CA VAL A 117 20.13 -21.92 -22.33
C VAL A 117 19.05 -20.87 -22.03
N ALA A 118 18.14 -20.70 -22.98
CA ALA A 118 17.02 -19.78 -22.86
C ALA A 118 16.16 -20.12 -21.62
N LYS A 119 16.27 -19.31 -20.56
CA LYS A 119 15.29 -19.26 -19.47
C LYS A 119 14.21 -18.25 -19.83
N GLY A 120 12.99 -18.75 -20.07
CA GLY A 120 11.83 -17.90 -20.30
C GLY A 120 11.35 -17.19 -19.03
N GLY A 121 10.92 -15.93 -19.18
CA GLY A 121 9.79 -15.32 -18.47
C GLY A 121 9.83 -15.04 -16.95
N ASP A 122 10.87 -15.41 -16.20
CA ASP A 122 10.77 -15.46 -14.72
C ASP A 122 11.16 -14.19 -13.94
N GLY A 123 11.61 -13.13 -14.62
CA GLY A 123 11.97 -11.85 -14.00
C GLY A 123 12.98 -11.95 -12.85
N GLY A 124 13.71 -13.08 -12.68
CA GLY A 124 14.63 -13.34 -11.58
C GLY A 124 14.00 -13.70 -10.22
N LEU A 125 12.66 -13.87 -10.12
CA LEU A 125 11.97 -14.16 -8.84
C LEU A 125 11.72 -15.65 -8.56
N GLY A 126 11.86 -16.51 -9.58
CA GLY A 126 11.51 -17.94 -9.48
C GLY A 126 10.02 -18.16 -9.18
N ARG A 127 9.70 -19.23 -8.45
CA ARG A 127 8.32 -19.51 -8.00
C ARG A 127 7.92 -18.53 -6.90
N VAL A 128 6.96 -17.67 -7.22
CA VAL A 128 6.43 -16.65 -6.31
C VAL A 128 5.16 -17.15 -5.63
N LEU A 129 5.13 -17.04 -4.30
CA LEU A 129 3.94 -17.20 -3.47
C LEU A 129 3.61 -15.88 -2.77
N LEU A 130 2.38 -15.41 -2.95
CA LEU A 130 1.82 -14.29 -2.20
C LEU A 130 0.90 -14.83 -1.11
N VAL A 131 1.28 -14.58 0.14
CA VAL A 131 0.56 -15.04 1.33
C VAL A 131 -0.38 -13.95 1.81
N GLY A 132 -1.68 -14.20 1.68
CA GLY A 132 -2.75 -13.41 2.27
C GLY A 132 -2.92 -13.69 3.75
N ASN A 133 -3.69 -12.84 4.42
CA ASN A 133 -3.91 -12.97 5.85
C ASN A 133 -5.23 -13.66 6.23
N GLY A 134 -5.93 -14.27 5.28
CA GLY A 134 -7.21 -14.91 5.52
C GLY A 134 -7.14 -16.09 6.51
N PRO A 135 -8.24 -16.38 7.23
CA PRO A 135 -8.31 -17.44 8.24
C PRO A 135 -7.98 -18.85 7.73
N SER A 136 -8.08 -19.13 6.42
CA SER A 136 -7.73 -20.43 5.85
C SER A 136 -6.29 -20.85 6.13
N MET A 137 -5.40 -19.89 6.38
CA MET A 137 -4.02 -20.17 6.78
C MET A 137 -3.92 -21.05 8.04
N LYS A 138 -4.86 -20.93 8.99
CA LYS A 138 -4.92 -21.80 10.19
C LYS A 138 -5.39 -23.23 9.88
N ALA A 139 -6.14 -23.41 8.80
CA ALA A 139 -6.85 -24.66 8.54
C ALA A 139 -5.90 -25.79 8.07
N ARG A 140 -4.67 -25.46 7.66
CA ARG A 140 -3.73 -26.40 7.07
C ARG A 140 -2.31 -26.17 7.62
N GLN A 141 -1.53 -27.23 7.78
CA GLN A 141 -0.11 -27.17 8.17
C GLN A 141 0.76 -26.91 6.93
N MET A 142 0.60 -25.75 6.30
CA MET A 142 1.24 -25.42 5.03
C MET A 142 2.63 -24.81 5.18
N GLY A 143 3.18 -24.72 6.39
CA GLY A 143 4.39 -23.94 6.64
C GLY A 143 5.61 -24.38 5.83
N SER A 144 5.88 -25.68 5.80
CA SER A 144 6.97 -26.24 4.98
C SER A 144 6.74 -26.04 3.48
N PHE A 145 5.49 -26.11 3.04
CA PHE A 145 5.10 -25.87 1.67
C PHE A 145 5.29 -24.40 1.27
N VAL A 146 4.89 -23.45 2.12
CA VAL A 146 5.13 -22.00 1.94
C VAL A 146 6.61 -21.72 1.83
N ASP A 147 7.43 -22.28 2.71
CA ASP A 147 8.87 -22.04 2.75
C ASP A 147 9.63 -22.66 1.56
N SER A 148 8.99 -23.58 0.80
CA SER A 148 9.55 -24.22 -0.40
C SER A 148 9.54 -23.33 -1.66
N PHE A 149 8.85 -22.19 -1.63
CA PHE A 149 8.84 -21.23 -2.74
C PHE A 149 10.14 -20.43 -2.78
N ASP A 150 10.59 -20.06 -3.98
CA ASP A 150 11.81 -19.26 -4.17
C ASP A 150 11.62 -17.88 -3.54
N THR A 151 10.47 -17.24 -3.83
CA THR A 151 10.08 -15.93 -3.31
C THR A 151 8.76 -16.01 -2.55
N VAL A 152 8.78 -15.67 -1.25
CA VAL A 152 7.57 -15.55 -0.41
C VAL A 152 7.29 -14.09 -0.14
N VAL A 153 6.14 -13.61 -0.60
CA VAL A 153 5.70 -12.22 -0.46
C VAL A 153 4.57 -12.16 0.56
N ARG A 154 4.69 -11.26 1.54
CA ARG A 154 3.68 -11.05 2.58
C ARG A 154 3.29 -9.59 2.68
N PHE A 155 2.13 -9.30 3.28
CA PHE A 155 1.66 -7.93 3.35
C PHE A 155 0.88 -7.52 4.59
N ASN A 156 0.83 -6.20 4.77
CA ASN A 156 0.25 -5.54 5.94
C ASN A 156 0.86 -6.13 7.23
N SER A 157 0.01 -6.51 8.17
CA SER A 157 0.39 -6.88 9.53
C SER A 157 0.44 -8.40 9.74
N PHE A 158 1.08 -9.13 8.82
CA PHE A 158 1.14 -10.59 8.91
C PHE A 158 1.87 -11.08 10.18
N VAL A 159 1.54 -12.29 10.62
CA VAL A 159 2.14 -12.96 11.80
C VAL A 159 2.68 -14.33 11.40
N THR A 160 3.95 -14.60 11.67
CA THR A 160 4.56 -15.93 11.48
C THR A 160 5.01 -16.56 12.79
N ALA A 161 5.45 -15.75 13.76
CA ALA A 161 5.93 -16.23 15.06
C ALA A 161 4.85 -17.02 15.81
N GLY A 162 5.17 -18.25 16.21
CA GLY A 162 4.24 -19.17 16.87
C GLY A 162 3.18 -19.77 15.94
N MET A 163 3.26 -19.50 14.64
CA MET A 163 2.33 -19.98 13.60
C MET A 163 3.09 -20.59 12.41
N GLU A 164 4.40 -20.82 12.53
CA GLU A 164 5.29 -21.22 11.43
C GLU A 164 4.86 -22.53 10.78
N GLU A 165 4.30 -23.46 11.55
CA GLU A 165 3.74 -24.73 11.05
C GLU A 165 2.61 -24.52 10.03
N HIS A 166 1.86 -23.43 10.17
CA HIS A 166 0.75 -23.06 9.31
C HIS A 166 1.16 -22.09 8.21
N THR A 167 1.90 -21.05 8.57
CA THR A 167 2.15 -19.90 7.71
C THR A 167 3.50 -19.93 7.04
N GLY A 168 4.41 -20.81 7.49
CA GLY A 168 5.83 -20.76 7.16
C GLY A 168 6.55 -19.66 7.91
N SER A 169 7.88 -19.69 7.83
CA SER A 169 8.77 -18.70 8.45
C SER A 169 9.39 -17.76 7.41
N LYS A 170 9.50 -18.20 6.15
CA LYS A 170 10.16 -17.46 5.07
C LYS A 170 9.35 -16.23 4.70
N THR A 171 10.07 -15.12 4.56
CA THR A 171 9.58 -13.87 3.97
C THR A 171 10.71 -13.27 3.15
N SER A 172 10.56 -13.28 1.82
CA SER A 172 11.52 -12.67 0.90
C SER A 172 11.22 -11.18 0.71
N LEU A 173 9.93 -10.83 0.66
CA LEU A 173 9.48 -9.46 0.44
C LEU A 173 8.30 -9.14 1.36
N TRP A 174 8.38 -8.02 2.07
CA TRP A 174 7.27 -7.48 2.84
C TRP A 174 6.74 -6.22 2.17
N CYS A 175 5.43 -6.18 1.94
CA CYS A 175 4.79 -4.99 1.40
C CYS A 175 3.74 -4.47 2.38
N HIS A 176 3.73 -3.18 2.65
CA HIS A 176 2.68 -2.61 3.47
C HIS A 176 2.28 -1.24 2.95
N MET A 177 1.03 -0.85 3.24
CA MET A 177 0.62 0.53 3.11
C MET A 177 1.34 1.33 4.18
N MET A 178 1.81 2.54 3.86
CA MET A 178 2.48 3.47 4.78
C MET A 178 1.50 4.00 5.83
N GLN A 179 0.85 3.10 6.57
CA GLN A 179 -0.09 3.41 7.62
C GLN A 179 0.52 2.91 8.92
N TRP A 180 0.69 3.84 9.86
CA TRP A 180 1.45 3.66 11.09
C TRP A 180 0.95 2.49 11.96
N TYR A 181 -0.31 2.07 11.82
CA TYR A 181 -0.87 0.94 12.55
C TYR A 181 -0.46 -0.42 11.98
N HIS A 182 -0.15 -0.52 10.68
CA HIS A 182 0.20 -1.80 10.06
C HIS A 182 1.56 -2.35 10.52
N THR A 183 2.40 -1.50 11.12
CA THR A 183 3.70 -1.91 11.65
C THR A 183 3.61 -2.39 13.09
N SER A 184 2.55 -2.10 13.85
CA SER A 184 2.59 -2.27 15.31
C SER A 184 2.44 -3.72 15.81
N SER A 185 1.84 -4.62 15.02
CA SER A 185 1.62 -6.03 15.37
C SER A 185 2.56 -7.01 14.66
N VAL A 186 3.48 -6.48 13.86
CA VAL A 186 4.45 -7.29 13.11
C VAL A 186 5.64 -7.59 14.01
N ASP A 187 5.60 -8.73 14.71
CA ASP A 187 6.74 -9.27 15.44
C ASP A 187 7.64 -10.05 14.47
N ILE A 188 8.28 -9.30 13.57
CA ILE A 188 9.36 -9.83 12.75
C ILE A 188 10.65 -9.41 13.43
N ARG A 189 11.35 -10.38 14.00
CA ARG A 189 12.69 -10.24 14.62
C ARG A 189 13.77 -9.58 13.72
N SER A 190 13.43 -9.15 12.51
CA SER A 190 14.33 -8.63 11.49
C SER A 190 13.76 -7.49 10.64
N ARG A 191 12.94 -6.56 11.19
CA ARG A 191 12.47 -5.36 10.44
C ARG A 191 13.57 -4.61 9.70
N ASN A 192 14.80 -4.65 10.20
CA ASN A 192 15.94 -3.94 9.62
C ASN A 192 16.59 -4.65 8.42
N HIS A 193 16.17 -5.88 8.09
CA HIS A 193 16.81 -6.72 7.05
C HIS A 193 15.82 -7.31 6.04
N LEU A 194 14.58 -6.80 5.99
CA LEU A 194 13.62 -7.24 4.98
C LEU A 194 13.48 -6.19 3.88
N PRO A 195 13.63 -6.60 2.60
CA PRO A 195 13.19 -5.77 1.48
C PRO A 195 11.74 -5.36 1.72
N THR A 196 11.51 -4.04 1.82
CA THR A 196 10.19 -3.47 2.13
C THR A 196 9.67 -2.67 0.95
N CYS A 197 8.41 -2.92 0.60
CA CYS A 197 7.69 -2.18 -0.42
C CYS A 197 6.52 -1.39 0.19
N TYR A 198 6.37 -0.15 -0.27
CA TYR A 198 5.34 0.76 0.16
C TYR A 198 4.27 0.89 -0.92
N ALA A 199 3.04 0.61 -0.49
CA ALA A 199 1.86 0.77 -1.29
C ALA A 199 1.34 2.21 -1.24
N TRP A 200 1.20 2.85 -2.40
CA TRP A 200 0.43 4.10 -2.52
C TRP A 200 -0.99 3.76 -2.94
N ASN A 201 -1.97 4.13 -2.13
CA ASN A 201 -3.37 4.22 -2.55
C ASN A 201 -3.72 5.70 -2.78
N HIS A 202 -4.77 6.03 -3.54
CA HIS A 202 -5.23 7.42 -3.67
C HIS A 202 -5.59 8.03 -2.32
N VAL A 203 -5.94 7.19 -1.34
CA VAL A 203 -6.14 7.54 0.06
C VAL A 203 -4.85 8.11 0.69
N VAL A 204 -3.68 7.73 0.20
CA VAL A 204 -2.37 8.26 0.61
C VAL A 204 -1.93 9.44 -0.27
N LEU A 205 -2.40 9.51 -1.53
CA LEU A 205 -2.08 10.63 -2.43
C LEU A 205 -2.69 11.95 -1.96
N ALA A 206 -3.96 11.96 -1.56
CA ALA A 206 -4.61 13.21 -1.19
C ALA A 206 -3.96 13.89 0.04
N PRO A 207 -3.62 13.16 1.12
CA PRO A 207 -3.02 13.78 2.29
C PRO A 207 -1.58 14.32 2.05
N LEU A 208 -0.79 13.73 1.13
CA LEU A 208 0.56 14.22 0.76
C LEU A 208 0.56 15.65 0.18
N PHE A 209 -0.54 16.06 -0.45
CA PHE A 209 -0.69 17.41 -0.99
C PHE A 209 -1.29 18.39 0.03
N PHE A 210 -2.11 17.93 0.99
CA PHE A 210 -2.88 18.79 1.89
C PHE A 210 -2.39 18.89 3.33
N VAL A 211 -1.60 17.94 3.83
CA VAL A 211 -1.16 17.90 5.24
C VAL A 211 0.36 18.04 5.32
N PRO A 212 0.90 19.26 5.50
CA PRO A 212 2.34 19.51 5.32
C PRO A 212 3.25 18.77 6.30
N ASN A 213 2.79 18.51 7.53
CA ASN A 213 3.69 18.08 8.62
C ASN A 213 3.37 16.72 9.25
N TYR A 214 2.16 16.19 9.11
CA TYR A 214 1.79 14.94 9.79
C TYR A 214 2.13 13.66 8.99
N LEU A 215 2.55 13.81 7.73
CA LEU A 215 2.87 12.71 6.82
C LEU A 215 4.31 12.76 6.30
N ILE A 216 5.15 13.64 6.84
CA ILE A 216 6.61 13.59 6.65
C ILE A 216 7.17 12.19 6.99
N PRO A 217 6.71 11.46 8.04
CA PRO A 217 7.10 10.07 8.24
C PRO A 217 6.54 9.07 7.21
N MET A 218 5.76 9.52 6.21
CA MET A 218 5.23 8.69 5.13
C MET A 218 6.01 8.76 3.82
N LEU A 219 7.11 9.52 3.76
CA LEU A 219 8.04 9.37 2.64
C LEU A 219 8.75 8.02 2.77
N PRO A 220 8.60 7.12 1.79
CA PRO A 220 9.32 5.86 1.82
C PRO A 220 10.82 6.14 1.82
N PRO A 221 11.62 5.30 2.50
CA PRO A 221 13.06 5.40 2.42
C PRO A 221 13.51 5.44 0.95
N PRO A 222 14.59 6.16 0.59
CA PRO A 222 15.03 6.31 -0.80
C PRO A 222 15.22 5.01 -1.58
N ASN A 223 15.44 3.91 -0.87
CA ASN A 223 15.67 2.57 -1.43
C ASN A 223 14.42 1.70 -1.49
N ALA A 224 13.27 2.19 -1.04
CA ALA A 224 12.09 1.38 -0.98
C ALA A 224 11.34 1.31 -2.30
N MET A 225 10.78 0.14 -2.58
CA MET A 225 9.90 -0.03 -3.73
C MET A 225 8.60 0.71 -3.45
N THR A 226 8.18 1.57 -4.37
CA THR A 226 6.82 2.12 -4.36
C THR A 226 6.03 1.51 -5.51
N TRP A 227 4.74 1.27 -5.29
CA TRP A 227 3.89 0.83 -6.39
C TRP A 227 3.76 1.95 -7.41
N SER A 228 3.82 1.62 -8.70
CA SER A 228 3.51 2.61 -9.71
C SER A 228 2.01 2.94 -9.65
N VAL A 229 1.67 4.21 -9.85
CA VAL A 229 0.28 4.66 -10.03
C VAL A 229 -0.39 3.86 -11.16
N THR A 230 0.39 3.42 -12.15
CA THR A 230 -0.09 2.55 -13.24
C THR A 230 -0.54 1.18 -12.74
N THR A 231 0.17 0.54 -11.80
CA THR A 231 -0.22 -0.75 -11.21
C THR A 231 -1.56 -0.61 -10.49
N TYR A 232 -1.70 0.44 -9.68
CA TYR A 232 -2.94 0.73 -8.96
C TYR A 232 -4.14 0.86 -9.91
N TRP A 233 -4.01 1.65 -10.97
CA TRP A 233 -5.10 1.83 -11.93
C TRP A 233 -5.36 0.60 -12.79
N LYS A 234 -4.35 -0.24 -13.07
CA LYS A 234 -4.56 -1.55 -13.67
C LYS A 234 -5.41 -2.45 -12.76
N ALA A 235 -5.08 -2.50 -11.47
CA ALA A 235 -5.86 -3.23 -10.48
C ALA A 235 -7.31 -2.72 -10.40
N HIS A 236 -7.48 -1.40 -10.26
CA HIS A 236 -8.80 -0.76 -10.18
C HIS A 236 -9.67 -1.07 -11.41
N ARG A 237 -9.13 -0.92 -12.62
CA ARG A 237 -9.82 -1.25 -13.87
C ARG A 237 -10.13 -2.74 -14.01
N ARG A 238 -9.18 -3.61 -13.65
CA ARG A 238 -9.35 -5.07 -13.71
C ARG A 238 -10.54 -5.52 -12.87
N LEU A 239 -10.73 -4.89 -11.72
CA LEU A 239 -11.83 -5.16 -10.81
C LEU A 239 -13.14 -4.47 -11.21
N GLY A 240 -13.12 -3.51 -12.13
CA GLY A 240 -14.31 -2.74 -12.52
C GLY A 240 -14.86 -1.87 -11.39
N LEU A 241 -13.97 -1.36 -10.52
CA LEU A 241 -14.35 -0.58 -9.34
C LEU A 241 -14.90 0.80 -9.72
N ARG A 242 -15.76 1.35 -8.86
CA ARG A 242 -16.18 2.75 -8.91
C ARG A 242 -15.03 3.66 -8.44
N LEU A 243 -15.08 4.94 -8.80
CA LEU A 243 -14.02 5.90 -8.44
C LEU A 243 -13.74 6.03 -6.93
N HIS A 244 -14.75 5.82 -6.08
CA HIS A 244 -14.59 5.86 -4.62
C HIS A 244 -14.19 4.51 -4.01
N GLN A 245 -14.26 3.43 -4.78
CA GLN A 245 -13.86 2.10 -4.35
C GLN A 245 -12.37 1.90 -4.62
N VAL A 246 -11.74 1.08 -3.79
CA VAL A 246 -10.28 0.92 -3.79
C VAL A 246 -9.95 -0.57 -3.79
N PRO A 247 -8.99 -1.04 -4.61
CA PRO A 247 -8.49 -2.41 -4.52
C PRO A 247 -7.75 -2.60 -3.18
N THR A 248 -7.81 -3.80 -2.63
CA THR A 248 -7.06 -4.17 -1.42
C THR A 248 -5.56 -4.17 -1.69
N THR A 249 -4.78 -4.06 -0.61
CA THR A 249 -3.33 -4.16 -0.68
C THR A 249 -2.90 -5.47 -1.35
N GLY A 250 -3.53 -6.59 -0.98
CA GLY A 250 -3.23 -7.90 -1.54
C GLY A 250 -3.45 -7.97 -3.06
N PHE A 251 -4.54 -7.39 -3.57
CA PHE A 251 -4.83 -7.42 -5.00
C PHE A 251 -3.89 -6.52 -5.82
N VAL A 252 -3.56 -5.33 -5.33
CA VAL A 252 -2.59 -4.47 -6.04
C VAL A 252 -1.20 -5.12 -6.06
N MET A 253 -0.82 -5.83 -5.00
CA MET A 253 0.44 -6.59 -4.98
C MET A 253 0.44 -7.74 -5.96
N LEU A 254 -0.66 -8.48 -6.04
CA LEU A 254 -0.82 -9.52 -7.04
C LEU A 254 -0.59 -8.95 -8.45
N MET A 255 -1.22 -7.82 -8.76
CA MET A 255 -1.01 -7.14 -10.04
C MET A 255 0.45 -6.71 -10.24
N ARG A 256 1.12 -6.20 -9.21
CA ARG A 256 2.54 -5.84 -9.30
C ARG A 256 3.46 -7.03 -9.57
N LEU A 257 3.21 -8.15 -8.90
CA LEU A 257 3.97 -9.39 -9.10
C LEU A 257 3.75 -9.91 -10.52
N LEU A 258 2.51 -9.89 -11.01
CA LEU A 258 2.15 -10.27 -12.37
C LEU A 258 2.71 -9.35 -13.46
N GLU A 259 3.20 -8.15 -13.13
CA GLU A 259 3.98 -7.35 -14.08
C GLU A 259 5.43 -7.83 -14.21
N THR A 260 5.90 -8.66 -13.27
CA THR A 260 7.29 -9.13 -13.19
C THR A 260 7.43 -10.61 -13.53
N VAL A 261 6.43 -11.42 -13.16
CA VAL A 261 6.39 -12.86 -13.43
C VAL A 261 5.12 -13.25 -14.17
N GLU A 262 5.21 -14.32 -14.96
CA GLU A 262 4.07 -14.85 -15.71
C GLU A 262 2.97 -15.39 -14.80
N ARG A 263 3.36 -16.03 -13.69
CA ARG A 263 2.46 -16.74 -12.78
C ARG A 263 2.77 -16.50 -11.31
N VAL A 264 1.73 -16.31 -10.49
CA VAL A 264 1.82 -16.12 -9.04
C VAL A 264 0.95 -17.16 -8.32
N HIS A 265 1.46 -17.73 -7.23
CA HIS A 265 0.71 -18.62 -6.37
C HIS A 265 0.09 -17.83 -5.22
N LEU A 266 -1.14 -18.15 -4.84
CA LEU A 266 -1.88 -17.49 -3.77
C LEU A 266 -2.25 -18.47 -2.68
N VAL A 267 -2.16 -18.04 -1.43
CA VAL A 267 -2.73 -18.73 -0.27
C VAL A 267 -3.29 -17.69 0.70
N GLY A 268 -4.38 -17.99 1.43
CA GLY A 268 -4.96 -17.05 2.40
C GLY A 268 -5.76 -15.90 1.78
N PHE A 269 -6.33 -16.09 0.57
CA PHE A 269 -7.16 -15.11 -0.15
C PHE A 269 -8.66 -15.47 -0.09
N ASP A 270 -9.23 -15.46 1.12
CA ASP A 270 -10.53 -16.09 1.41
C ASP A 270 -11.77 -15.25 1.09
N GLY A 271 -11.60 -14.10 0.43
CA GLY A 271 -12.73 -13.22 0.06
C GLY A 271 -13.48 -12.60 1.24
N PHE A 272 -12.93 -12.65 2.46
CA PHE A 272 -13.50 -12.07 3.67
C PHE A 272 -14.97 -12.44 3.90
N ALA A 273 -15.29 -13.74 3.85
CA ALA A 273 -16.65 -14.24 4.07
C ALA A 273 -17.25 -13.69 5.39
N ILE A 274 -18.41 -13.05 5.26
CA ILE A 274 -19.13 -12.39 6.37
C ILE A 274 -19.39 -13.40 7.50
N GLY A 275 -18.98 -13.05 8.73
CA GLY A 275 -19.26 -13.84 9.95
C GLY A 275 -18.13 -14.77 10.43
N LYS A 276 -16.96 -14.78 9.78
CA LYS A 276 -15.75 -15.48 10.24
C LYS A 276 -14.64 -14.50 10.64
N GLU A 277 -13.61 -14.97 11.34
CA GLU A 277 -12.39 -14.19 11.62
C GLU A 277 -11.85 -13.56 10.31
N LEU A 278 -11.57 -12.25 10.31
CA LEU A 278 -11.02 -11.54 9.14
C LEU A 278 -9.59 -11.99 8.82
N HIS A 279 -8.83 -12.32 9.88
CA HIS A 279 -7.43 -12.69 9.80
C HIS A 279 -7.18 -14.02 10.51
N TYR A 280 -6.14 -14.77 10.09
CA TYR A 280 -5.73 -15.99 10.77
C TYR A 280 -5.11 -15.76 12.16
N TYR A 281 -4.89 -14.52 12.58
CA TYR A 281 -4.35 -14.17 13.89
C TYR A 281 -5.34 -13.30 14.66
N GLN A 282 -5.22 -13.30 15.99
CA GLN A 282 -6.07 -12.46 16.81
C GLN A 282 -5.69 -10.99 16.65
N GLU A 283 -6.62 -10.20 16.14
CA GLU A 283 -6.43 -8.76 15.96
C GLU A 283 -6.64 -7.99 17.27
N ARG A 284 -5.87 -6.92 17.45
CA ARG A 284 -6.15 -5.95 18.50
C ARG A 284 -7.46 -5.22 18.17
N ARG A 285 -8.23 -4.84 19.20
CA ARG A 285 -9.52 -4.11 19.04
C ARG A 285 -9.43 -2.90 18.10
N MET A 286 -8.31 -2.19 18.14
CA MET A 286 -8.03 -1.06 17.27
C MET A 286 -7.95 -1.46 15.79
N HIS A 287 -7.26 -2.56 15.47
CA HIS A 287 -7.14 -3.05 14.09
C HIS A 287 -8.49 -3.52 13.54
N LEU A 288 -9.31 -4.18 14.35
CA LEU A 288 -10.67 -4.58 13.96
C LEU A 288 -11.52 -3.38 13.53
N GLN A 289 -11.46 -2.27 14.27
CA GLN A 289 -12.24 -1.06 13.96
C GLN A 289 -11.75 -0.38 12.68
N VAL A 290 -10.43 -0.32 12.48
CA VAL A 290 -9.82 0.25 11.27
C VAL A 290 -10.13 -0.62 10.04
N ASN A 291 -10.02 -1.94 10.16
CA ASN A 291 -10.31 -2.88 9.09
C ASN A 291 -11.80 -2.89 8.73
N ALA A 292 -12.69 -2.80 9.72
CA ALA A 292 -14.13 -2.66 9.46
C ALA A 292 -14.47 -1.38 8.69
N ALA A 293 -13.82 -0.27 9.01
CA ALA A 293 -14.00 0.99 8.28
C ALA A 293 -13.39 0.93 6.86
N GLY A 294 -12.20 0.35 6.71
CA GLY A 294 -11.57 0.12 5.41
C GLY A 294 -12.38 -0.81 4.51
N ALA A 295 -13.06 -1.81 5.09
CA ALA A 295 -13.89 -2.76 4.35
C ALA A 295 -15.05 -2.12 3.58
N LEU A 296 -15.50 -0.94 3.99
CA LEU A 296 -16.53 -0.17 3.27
C LEU A 296 -16.04 0.38 1.92
N LEU A 297 -14.72 0.50 1.76
CA LEU A 297 -14.09 1.02 0.55
C LEU A 297 -13.73 -0.07 -0.46
N HIS A 298 -13.73 -1.33 -0.04
CA HIS A 298 -13.34 -2.48 -0.85
C HIS A 298 -14.57 -3.18 -1.43
N ASP A 299 -14.43 -3.71 -2.64
CA ASP A 299 -15.43 -4.58 -3.25
C ASP A 299 -14.89 -6.01 -3.30
N TRP A 300 -15.17 -6.76 -2.24
CA TRP A 300 -14.64 -8.12 -2.05
C TRP A 300 -15.15 -9.09 -3.10
N VAL A 301 -16.37 -8.88 -3.59
CA VAL A 301 -16.97 -9.70 -4.66
C VAL A 301 -16.24 -9.44 -5.97
N ALA A 302 -15.99 -8.16 -6.29
CA ALA A 302 -15.20 -7.80 -7.45
C ALA A 302 -13.78 -8.38 -7.38
N GLU A 303 -13.14 -8.36 -6.20
CA GLU A 303 -11.81 -8.94 -6.00
C GLU A 303 -11.77 -10.44 -6.20
N GLN A 304 -12.71 -11.19 -5.61
CA GLN A 304 -12.79 -12.64 -5.82
C GLN A 304 -13.03 -12.97 -7.29
N LYS A 305 -13.90 -12.22 -7.96
CA LYS A 305 -14.11 -12.34 -9.42
C LYS A 305 -12.82 -12.03 -10.19
N GLY A 306 -12.09 -10.98 -9.81
CA GLY A 306 -10.83 -10.59 -10.44
C GLY A 306 -9.73 -11.64 -10.27
N ILE A 307 -9.65 -12.28 -9.10
CA ILE A 307 -8.75 -13.41 -8.84
C ILE A 307 -9.16 -14.60 -9.70
N GLN A 308 -10.45 -14.94 -9.76
CA GLN A 308 -10.94 -16.04 -10.60
C GLN A 308 -10.58 -15.82 -12.08
N GLN A 309 -10.76 -14.62 -12.61
CA GLN A 309 -10.35 -14.32 -13.98
C GLN A 309 -8.84 -14.52 -14.21
N LEU A 310 -8.00 -14.20 -13.23
CA LEU A 310 -6.55 -14.44 -13.32
C LEU A 310 -6.20 -15.94 -13.23
N ILE A 311 -7.00 -16.74 -12.52
CA ILE A 311 -6.90 -18.20 -12.51
C ILE A 311 -7.26 -18.76 -13.88
N ASP A 312 -8.38 -18.31 -14.46
CA ASP A 312 -8.86 -18.73 -15.77
C ASP A 312 -7.85 -18.39 -16.89
N GLU A 313 -7.13 -17.27 -16.75
CA GLU A 313 -6.03 -16.86 -17.63
C GLU A 313 -4.72 -17.65 -17.39
N GLY A 314 -4.68 -18.57 -16.43
CA GLY A 314 -3.49 -19.36 -16.09
C GLY A 314 -2.35 -18.56 -15.43
N ARG A 315 -2.66 -17.33 -14.98
CA ARG A 315 -1.72 -16.39 -14.36
C ARG A 315 -1.66 -16.54 -12.84
N VAL A 316 -2.70 -17.11 -12.24
CA VAL A 316 -2.78 -17.36 -10.81
C VAL A 316 -3.06 -18.82 -10.52
N VAL A 317 -2.40 -19.34 -9.48
CA VAL A 317 -2.70 -20.65 -8.89
C VAL A 317 -3.11 -20.42 -7.46
N LEU A 318 -4.39 -20.64 -7.14
CA LEU A 318 -4.90 -20.58 -5.77
C LEU A 318 -4.69 -21.94 -5.09
N ILE A 319 -4.12 -21.94 -3.89
CA ILE A 319 -3.72 -23.13 -3.12
C ILE A 319 -4.60 -23.28 -1.88
#